data_AF-A0A924NB81-F1
#
_entry.id   AF-A0A924NB81-F1
#
_cell.length_a   1.000
_cell.length_b   1.000
_cell.length_c   1.000
_cell.angle_alpha   90.00
_cell.angle_beta   90.00
_cell.angle_gamma   90.00
#
_symmetry.space_group_name_H-M   'P 1'
#
loop_
_entity.id
_entity.type
_entity.pdbx_description
1 polymer ?
#
loop_
_entity_poly.entity_id
_entity_poly.type
_entity_poly.pdbx_seq_one_letter_code
_entity_poly.pdbx_strand_id
1 'polypeptide(L)'
;MNDLSSQSSLHLPIAQKPRVAILVDGDNVPHSALAGIEAKAAVLGNPILRRVYADMGLRKDWAAETSYLAIHCTTTAGKNRADMHLVVGAMDIAHRGLATHFLILSDDRDFGPLVAHLREIGMQVDWVGKPKVAIRKSPAITVAPKVTALSPLDHRIYILLNAAKTGFTLVHIGNAMKGETVQKQTAKASWRAYFQSKPELYSLIGAGAATLVTMKNP
;
A
#
# COMPACT_ATOMS: atom_id res chain seq x y z
N MET A 1 1.12 12.28 -57.17
CA MET A 1 2.40 11.68 -56.73
C MET A 1 3.08 12.73 -55.87
N ASN A 2 3.21 12.71 -54.56
CA ASN A 2 3.03 11.79 -53.41
C ASN A 2 2.76 12.73 -52.21
N ASP A 3 2.28 12.39 -51.03
CA ASP A 3 1.55 11.28 -50.42
C ASP A 3 1.17 11.86 -49.03
N LEU A 4 0.02 11.47 -48.52
CA LEU A 4 -0.44 11.77 -47.16
C LEU A 4 0.52 11.19 -46.12
N SER A 5 0.65 11.87 -44.97
CA SER A 5 0.98 11.31 -43.64
C SER A 5 2.08 12.04 -42.85
N SER A 6 1.90 13.34 -42.59
CA SER A 6 2.44 13.90 -41.34
C SER A 6 1.55 13.42 -40.19
N GLN A 7 1.78 12.18 -39.74
CA GLN A 7 1.18 11.67 -38.52
C GLN A 7 1.69 12.50 -37.35
N SER A 8 0.89 13.47 -36.92
CA SER A 8 0.97 14.03 -35.58
C SER A 8 0.72 12.90 -34.59
N SER A 9 1.79 12.23 -34.17
CA SER A 9 1.75 11.21 -33.13
C SER A 9 1.22 11.87 -31.88
N LEU A 10 0.00 11.53 -31.48
CA LEU A 10 -0.54 11.84 -30.16
C LEU A 10 0.40 11.16 -29.15
N HIS A 11 1.40 11.91 -28.67
CA HIS A 11 2.16 11.53 -27.49
C HIS A 11 1.19 11.65 -26.31
N LEU A 12 0.41 10.59 -26.09
CA LEU A 12 -0.29 10.39 -24.83
C LEU A 12 0.77 10.58 -23.74
N PRO A 13 0.63 11.56 -22.84
CA PRO A 13 1.57 11.70 -21.76
C PRO A 13 1.56 10.37 -21.02
N ILE A 14 2.70 9.69 -21.00
CA ILE A 14 2.89 8.53 -20.14
C ILE A 14 2.52 9.03 -18.75
N ALA A 15 1.44 8.53 -18.17
CA ALA A 15 0.96 8.98 -16.88
C ALA A 15 2.11 8.82 -15.89
N GLN A 16 2.78 9.93 -15.58
CA GLN A 16 3.96 9.89 -14.72
C GLN A 16 3.47 9.47 -13.33
N LYS A 17 4.11 8.43 -12.78
CA LYS A 17 3.79 7.98 -11.43
C LYS A 17 3.92 9.17 -10.46
N PRO A 18 2.96 9.37 -9.54
CA PRO A 18 3.06 10.43 -8.55
C PRO A 18 4.40 10.37 -7.81
N ARG A 19 5.00 11.55 -7.57
CA ARG A 19 6.21 11.65 -6.77
C ARG A 19 5.81 11.68 -5.30
N VAL A 20 6.12 10.61 -4.58
CA VAL A 20 5.67 10.41 -3.20
C VAL A 20 6.73 10.91 -2.22
N ALA A 21 6.33 11.76 -1.28
CA ALA A 21 7.09 12.12 -0.10
C ALA A 21 6.53 11.36 1.12
N ILE A 22 7.39 10.57 1.76
CA ILE A 22 7.09 9.85 2.99
C ILE A 22 7.59 10.67 4.18
N LEU A 23 6.68 11.10 5.05
CA LEU A 23 6.97 11.91 6.23
C LEU A 23 6.48 11.19 7.49
N VAL A 24 7.42 10.76 8.32
CA VAL A 24 7.15 9.96 9.51
C VAL A 24 7.35 10.80 10.76
N ASP A 25 6.33 10.87 11.61
CA ASP A 25 6.47 11.26 13.01
C ASP A 25 7.10 10.09 13.77
N GLY A 26 8.43 10.16 13.89
CA GLY A 26 9.22 9.06 14.42
C GLY A 26 9.08 8.86 15.91
N ASP A 27 8.57 9.85 16.66
CA ASP A 27 8.29 9.70 18.09
C ASP A 27 7.03 8.86 18.31
N ASN A 28 6.02 9.00 17.44
CA ASN A 28 4.76 8.26 17.54
C ASN A 28 4.68 6.99 16.68
N VAL A 29 5.52 6.87 15.64
CA VAL A 29 5.53 5.72 14.73
C VAL A 29 6.75 4.83 15.04
N PRO A 30 6.55 3.52 15.35
CA PRO A 30 7.67 2.61 15.58
C PRO A 30 8.38 2.26 14.27
N HIS A 31 9.71 2.06 14.32
CA HIS A 31 10.50 1.63 13.17
C HIS A 31 9.99 0.31 12.56
N SER A 32 9.41 -0.58 13.36
CA SER A 32 8.79 -1.84 12.90
C SER A 32 7.68 -1.67 11.86
N ALA A 33 7.13 -0.47 11.68
CA ALA A 33 6.14 -0.17 10.64
C ALA A 33 6.75 0.09 9.25
N LEU A 34 8.09 0.23 9.13
CA LEU A 34 8.77 0.67 7.91
C LEU A 34 8.41 -0.15 6.67
N ALA A 35 8.37 -1.47 6.77
CA ALA A 35 8.00 -2.33 5.64
C ALA A 35 6.57 -2.06 5.12
N GLY A 36 5.63 -1.79 6.03
CA GLY A 36 4.25 -1.43 5.67
C GLY A 36 4.15 -0.04 5.06
N ILE A 37 4.97 0.90 5.55
CA ILE A 37 5.05 2.26 5.02
C ILE A 37 5.57 2.24 3.57
N GLU A 38 6.68 1.55 3.30
CA GLU A 38 7.24 1.42 1.95
C GLU A 38 6.27 0.71 0.99
N ALA A 39 5.62 -0.37 1.44
CA ALA A 39 4.62 -1.07 0.64
C ALA A 39 3.45 -0.16 0.26
N LYS A 40 2.96 0.66 1.21
CA LYS A 40 1.90 1.64 0.93
C LYS A 40 2.40 2.70 -0.05
N ALA A 41 3.58 3.27 0.17
CA ALA A 41 4.14 4.30 -0.71
C ALA A 41 4.32 3.82 -2.16
N ALA A 42 4.74 2.56 -2.36
CA ALA A 42 4.89 1.96 -3.68
C ALA A 42 3.57 1.82 -4.46
N VAL A 43 2.44 1.69 -3.75
CA VAL A 43 1.10 1.70 -4.36
C VAL A 43 0.67 3.12 -4.74
N LEU A 44 1.05 4.12 -3.95
CA LEU A 44 0.71 5.53 -4.20
C LEU A 44 1.49 6.12 -5.38
N GLY A 45 2.74 5.69 -5.58
CA GLY A 45 3.57 6.18 -6.67
C GLY A 45 5.04 5.83 -6.53
N ASN A 46 5.91 6.73 -7.01
CA ASN A 46 7.36 6.60 -6.87
C ASN A 46 7.84 7.35 -5.62
N PRO A 47 8.31 6.68 -4.56
CA PRO A 47 8.78 7.37 -3.36
C PRO A 47 10.18 7.95 -3.59
N ILE A 48 10.23 9.29 -3.68
CA ILE A 48 11.42 10.07 -3.99
C ILE A 48 12.02 10.75 -2.76
N LEU A 49 11.25 10.88 -1.67
CA LEU A 49 11.66 11.53 -0.43
C LEU A 49 11.19 10.71 0.76
N ARG A 50 12.10 10.50 1.71
CA ARG A 50 11.88 9.74 2.95
C ARG A 50 12.47 10.54 4.10
N ARG A 51 11.62 11.00 5.02
CA ARG A 51 12.06 11.74 6.22
C ARG A 51 11.37 11.20 7.45
N VAL A 52 12.12 11.14 8.54
CA VAL A 52 11.61 10.83 9.88
C VAL A 52 11.98 11.96 10.84
N TYR A 53 10.99 12.46 11.57
CA TYR A 53 11.13 13.57 12.52
C TYR A 53 10.99 13.02 13.93
N ALA A 54 12.06 13.05 14.71
CA ALA A 54 12.08 12.46 16.05
C ALA A 54 13.28 12.94 16.87
N ASP A 55 13.26 12.71 18.17
CA ASP A 55 14.49 12.78 18.96
C ASP A 55 15.36 11.55 18.71
N MET A 56 16.30 11.65 17.77
CA MET A 56 17.26 10.58 17.45
C MET A 56 18.12 10.11 18.64
N GLY A 57 18.27 10.91 19.70
CA GLY A 57 18.92 10.46 20.94
C GLY A 57 18.09 9.41 21.69
N LEU A 58 16.76 9.49 21.55
CA LEU A 58 15.78 8.57 22.14
C LEU A 58 15.36 7.46 21.16
N ARG A 59 15.25 7.76 19.87
CA ARG A 59 14.83 6.85 18.79
C ARG A 59 16.01 6.33 17.99
N LYS A 60 16.84 5.51 18.66
CA LYS A 60 18.05 4.91 18.07
C LYS A 60 17.74 3.95 16.92
N ASP A 61 16.55 3.34 16.92
CA ASP A 61 16.02 2.52 15.84
C ASP A 61 15.92 3.33 14.54
N TRP A 62 15.28 4.50 14.61
CA TRP A 62 15.19 5.42 13.48
C TRP A 62 16.54 6.07 13.12
N ALA A 63 17.41 6.33 14.11
CA ALA A 63 18.74 6.87 13.87
C ALA A 63 19.64 5.91 13.07
N ALA A 64 19.43 4.60 13.21
CA ALA A 64 20.18 3.57 12.46
C ALA A 64 19.61 3.32 11.05
N GLU A 65 18.42 3.83 10.74
CA GLU A 65 17.75 3.61 9.46
C GLU A 65 18.31 4.54 8.37
N THR A 66 19.13 4.00 7.48
CA THR A 66 19.81 4.78 6.43
C THR A 66 18.93 5.10 5.23
N SER A 67 17.82 4.40 5.03
CA SER A 67 16.91 4.67 3.91
C SER A 67 16.04 5.92 4.11
N TYR A 68 15.99 6.45 5.34
CA TYR A 68 15.26 7.67 5.69
C TYR A 68 16.25 8.75 6.12
N LEU A 69 16.00 10.00 5.70
CA LEU A 69 16.71 11.14 6.27
C LEU A 69 16.15 11.41 7.67
N ALA A 70 16.98 11.17 8.68
CA ALA A 70 16.69 11.47 10.08
C ALA A 70 16.78 12.98 10.35
N ILE A 71 15.65 13.58 10.74
CA ILE A 71 15.57 14.98 11.19
C ILE A 71 15.48 14.99 12.72
N HIS A 72 16.63 15.24 13.35
CA HIS A 72 16.74 15.26 14.80
C HIS A 72 16.02 16.46 15.41
N CYS A 73 15.07 16.17 16.30
CA CYS A 73 14.26 17.14 17.03
C CYS A 73 14.47 16.92 18.52
N THR A 74 15.23 17.77 19.22
CA THR A 74 15.48 17.57 20.65
C THR A 74 14.20 17.72 21.47
N THR A 75 13.88 16.70 22.26
CA THR A 75 12.72 16.71 23.16
C THR A 75 13.09 17.41 24.47
N THR A 76 12.76 18.69 24.56
CA THR A 76 12.73 19.44 25.83
C THR A 76 11.30 19.56 26.35
N ALA A 77 11.12 19.74 27.66
CA ALA A 77 9.79 19.90 28.26
C ALA A 77 9.02 21.04 27.55
N GLY A 78 7.90 20.70 26.87
CA GLY A 78 7.12 21.63 26.04
C GLY A 78 6.69 21.15 24.63
N LYS A 79 6.86 19.86 24.31
CA LYS A 79 6.12 19.01 23.32
C LYS A 79 5.41 19.71 22.13
N ASN A 80 6.14 20.08 21.07
CA ASN A 80 5.59 20.14 19.69
C ASN A 80 6.67 20.28 18.58
N ARG A 81 7.96 19.99 18.87
CA ARG A 81 9.06 20.36 17.95
C ARG A 81 9.15 19.46 16.72
N ALA A 82 8.99 18.14 16.91
CA ALA A 82 8.98 17.20 15.79
C ALA A 82 7.83 17.53 14.82
N ASP A 83 6.66 17.85 15.36
CA ASP A 83 5.46 18.18 14.59
C ASP A 83 5.65 19.48 13.79
N MET A 84 6.17 20.53 14.43
CA MET A 84 6.51 21.79 13.74
C MET A 84 7.54 21.58 12.63
N HIS A 85 8.60 20.80 12.88
CA HIS A 85 9.59 20.46 11.83
C HIS A 85 8.97 19.67 10.69
N LEU A 86 8.06 18.73 10.98
CA LEU A 86 7.36 17.94 9.97
C LEU A 86 6.47 18.85 9.11
N VAL A 87 5.69 19.74 9.73
CA VAL A 87 4.83 20.72 9.03
C VAL A 87 5.65 21.60 8.11
N VAL A 88 6.73 22.20 8.61
CA VAL A 88 7.62 23.05 7.81
C VAL A 88 8.25 22.26 6.66
N GLY A 89 8.72 21.05 6.93
CA GLY A 89 9.32 20.17 5.93
C GLY A 89 8.32 19.76 4.84
N ALA A 90 7.07 19.48 5.20
CA ALA A 90 6.01 19.14 4.26
C ALA A 90 5.70 20.32 3.33
N MET A 91 5.56 21.53 3.90
CA MET A 91 5.28 22.74 3.15
C MET A 91 6.43 23.16 2.23
N ASP A 92 7.69 23.01 2.68
CA ASP A 92 8.87 23.24 1.82
C ASP A 92 8.89 22.29 0.62
N ILE A 93 8.64 20.99 0.85
CA ILE A 93 8.56 19.98 -0.21
C ILE A 93 7.46 20.34 -1.22
N ALA A 94 6.30 20.78 -0.74
CA ALA A 94 5.16 21.14 -1.57
C ALA A 94 5.44 22.40 -2.41
N HIS A 95 5.87 23.49 -1.77
CA HIS A 95 6.12 24.76 -2.45
C HIS A 95 7.29 24.71 -3.44
N ARG A 96 8.29 23.85 -3.19
CA ARG A 96 9.38 23.61 -4.14
C ARG A 96 9.01 22.65 -5.26
N GLY A 97 7.78 22.11 -5.27
CA GLY A 97 7.29 21.20 -6.30
C GLY A 97 8.09 19.89 -6.34
N LEU A 98 8.65 19.45 -5.22
CA LEU A 98 9.48 18.25 -5.18
C LEU A 98 8.63 16.98 -5.23
N ALA A 99 7.50 16.96 -4.51
CA ALA A 99 6.55 15.84 -4.48
C ALA A 99 5.15 16.31 -4.87
N THR A 100 4.32 15.38 -5.33
CA THR A 100 2.91 15.61 -5.70
C THR A 100 1.94 14.78 -4.85
N HIS A 101 2.46 13.82 -4.08
CA HIS A 101 1.71 12.97 -3.17
C HIS A 101 2.45 12.87 -1.83
N PHE A 102 1.76 13.12 -0.74
CA PHE A 102 2.29 13.02 0.62
C PHE A 102 1.71 11.80 1.33
N LEU A 103 2.59 10.95 1.85
CA LEU A 103 2.25 9.92 2.82
C LEU A 103 2.73 10.41 4.19
N ILE A 104 1.80 10.84 5.03
CA ILE A 104 2.07 11.39 6.38
C ILE A 104 1.69 10.33 7.40
N LEU A 105 2.63 9.94 8.26
CA LEU A 105 2.45 8.91 9.28
C LEU A 105 2.52 9.60 10.65
N SER A 106 1.36 9.90 11.23
CA SER A 106 1.23 10.40 12.60
C SER A 106 -0.19 10.16 13.11
N ASP A 107 -0.33 9.80 14.37
CA ASP A 107 -1.62 9.64 15.07
C ASP A 107 -2.14 10.95 15.67
N ASP A 108 -1.37 12.03 15.58
CA ASP A 108 -1.74 13.32 16.15
C ASP A 108 -2.75 14.04 15.26
N ARG A 109 -3.88 14.44 15.85
CA ARG A 109 -4.95 15.14 15.15
C ARG A 109 -4.56 16.57 14.78
N ASP A 110 -3.50 17.10 15.37
CA ASP A 110 -2.99 18.44 15.10
C ASP A 110 -2.41 18.59 13.68
N PHE A 111 -2.19 17.48 12.94
CA PHE A 111 -1.83 17.52 11.52
C PHE A 111 -3.02 17.80 10.57
N GLY A 112 -4.25 17.86 11.08
CA GLY A 112 -5.45 18.13 10.28
C GLY A 112 -5.34 19.38 9.38
N PRO A 113 -4.96 20.55 9.91
CA PRO A 113 -4.74 21.77 9.11
C PRO A 113 -3.69 21.60 8.01
N LEU A 114 -2.57 20.90 8.27
CA LEU A 114 -1.56 20.62 7.24
C LEU A 114 -2.16 19.78 6.10
N VAL A 115 -2.88 18.71 6.43
CA VAL A 115 -3.52 17.83 5.44
C VAL A 115 -4.53 18.61 4.59
N ALA A 116 -5.34 19.46 5.22
CA ALA A 116 -6.31 20.30 4.52
C ALA A 116 -5.60 21.27 3.56
N HIS A 117 -4.56 21.95 4.02
CA HIS A 117 -3.84 22.93 3.22
C HIS A 117 -3.06 22.31 2.05
N LEU A 118 -2.39 21.16 2.26
CA LEU A 118 -1.74 20.43 1.18
C LEU A 118 -2.74 20.03 0.08
N ARG A 119 -3.95 19.60 0.46
CA ARG A 119 -5.03 19.28 -0.50
C ARG A 119 -5.56 20.52 -1.21
N GLU A 120 -5.69 21.63 -0.48
CA GLU A 120 -6.13 22.93 -1.02
C GLU A 120 -5.20 23.41 -2.14
N ILE A 121 -3.88 23.25 -1.97
CA ILE A 121 -2.87 23.60 -3.00
C ILE A 121 -2.68 22.51 -4.07
N GLY A 122 -3.57 21.51 -4.12
CA GLY A 122 -3.62 20.50 -5.18
C GLY A 122 -2.74 19.26 -4.98
N MET A 123 -2.19 19.04 -3.78
CA MET A 123 -1.42 17.83 -3.49
C MET A 123 -2.33 16.65 -3.12
N GLN A 124 -1.92 15.43 -3.50
CA GLN A 124 -2.54 14.22 -2.99
C GLN A 124 -2.00 13.93 -1.58
N VAL A 125 -2.86 13.54 -0.64
CA VAL A 125 -2.44 13.31 0.75
C VAL A 125 -3.11 12.05 1.33
N ASP A 126 -2.27 11.08 1.68
CA ASP A 126 -2.57 9.94 2.51
C ASP A 126 -2.03 10.20 3.92
N TRP A 127 -2.93 10.55 4.84
CA TRP A 127 -2.60 10.65 6.25
C TRP A 127 -3.00 9.37 6.97
N VAL A 128 -2.04 8.72 7.60
CA VAL A 128 -2.22 7.46 8.33
C VAL A 128 -1.90 7.74 9.78
N GLY A 129 -2.83 7.39 10.67
CA GLY A 129 -2.64 7.37 12.12
C GLY A 129 -1.56 6.38 12.54
N LYS A 130 -1.59 5.90 13.80
CA LYS A 130 -0.79 4.71 14.15
C LYS A 130 -1.00 3.67 13.06
N PRO A 131 0.06 3.28 12.30
CA PRO A 131 -0.09 2.14 11.44
C PRO A 131 -0.49 1.03 12.39
N LYS A 132 -1.73 0.53 12.24
CA LYS A 132 -2.10 -0.71 12.89
C LYS A 132 -1.11 -1.70 12.33
N VAL A 133 -0.02 -1.92 13.07
CA VAL A 133 0.64 -3.19 13.06
C VAL A 133 -0.50 -4.10 13.50
N ALA A 134 -1.16 -4.72 12.54
CA ALA A 134 -1.85 -5.94 12.81
C ALA A 134 -0.75 -6.96 13.15
N ILE A 135 -0.11 -6.77 14.31
CA ILE A 135 0.08 -7.91 15.19
C ILE A 135 -1.37 -8.28 15.48
N ARG A 136 -1.95 -9.18 14.68
CA ARG A 136 -3.09 -9.95 15.17
C ARG A 136 -2.58 -10.44 16.53
N LYS A 137 -3.16 -9.93 17.63
CA LYS A 137 -2.99 -10.59 18.92
C LYS A 137 -3.52 -11.99 18.66
N SER A 138 -2.63 -12.94 18.43
CA SER A 138 -3.00 -14.34 18.47
C SER A 138 -3.68 -14.54 19.82
N PRO A 139 -4.94 -15.01 19.87
CA PRO A 139 -5.45 -15.53 21.13
C PRO A 139 -4.49 -16.66 21.56
N ALA A 140 -4.41 -16.85 22.87
CA ALA A 140 -3.47 -17.74 23.55
C ALA A 140 -3.14 -19.01 22.74
N ILE A 141 -1.86 -19.38 22.78
CA ILE A 141 -1.26 -20.54 22.12
C ILE A 141 -2.11 -21.79 22.43
N THR A 142 -3.00 -22.13 21.51
CA THR A 142 -3.46 -23.49 21.28
C THR A 142 -2.81 -23.89 19.97
N VAL A 143 -1.68 -24.59 20.10
CA VAL A 143 -0.90 -25.29 19.06
C VAL A 143 -1.22 -24.86 17.63
N ALA A 144 -0.43 -23.94 17.07
CA ALA A 144 -0.59 -23.45 15.71
C ALA A 144 -0.41 -24.57 14.66
N PRO A 145 -1.33 -24.74 13.69
CA PRO A 145 -1.04 -25.48 12.48
C PRO A 145 -0.18 -24.62 11.54
N LYS A 146 0.77 -25.27 10.89
CA LYS A 146 1.79 -24.75 9.96
C LYS A 146 1.18 -23.89 8.84
N VAL A 147 1.53 -22.59 8.78
CA VAL A 147 1.17 -21.70 7.66
C VAL A 147 1.86 -22.22 6.39
N THR A 148 1.08 -22.77 5.46
CA THR A 148 1.59 -23.25 4.17
C THR A 148 1.58 -22.06 3.20
N ALA A 149 2.74 -21.73 2.63
CA ALA A 149 2.86 -20.67 1.63
C ALA A 149 1.86 -20.90 0.46
N LEU A 150 1.12 -19.85 0.09
CA LEU A 150 0.16 -19.90 -1.03
C LEU A 150 0.88 -20.34 -2.31
N SER A 151 0.24 -21.22 -3.09
CA SER A 151 0.82 -21.62 -4.37
C SER A 151 0.88 -20.43 -5.34
N PRO A 152 1.78 -20.43 -6.34
CA PRO A 152 1.85 -19.35 -7.34
C PRO A 152 0.50 -19.06 -8.03
N LEU A 153 -0.34 -20.09 -8.19
CA LEU A 153 -1.69 -19.96 -8.72
C LEU A 153 -2.64 -19.24 -7.74
N ASP A 154 -2.61 -19.60 -6.46
CA ASP A 154 -3.40 -18.92 -5.44
C ASP A 154 -2.99 -17.45 -5.30
N HIS A 155 -1.70 -17.14 -5.45
CA HIS A 155 -1.20 -15.76 -5.44
C HIS A 155 -1.73 -14.95 -6.63
N ARG A 156 -1.75 -15.51 -7.84
CA ARG A 156 -2.33 -14.84 -9.01
C ARG A 156 -3.82 -14.58 -8.83
N ILE A 157 -4.56 -15.56 -8.31
CA ILE A 157 -5.98 -15.42 -8.01
C ILE A 157 -6.20 -14.35 -6.94
N TYR A 158 -5.36 -14.31 -5.90
CA TYR A 158 -5.42 -13.27 -4.87
C TYR A 158 -5.27 -11.86 -5.44
N ILE A 159 -4.28 -11.65 -6.30
CA ILE A 159 -4.05 -10.35 -6.95
C ILE A 159 -5.26 -9.96 -7.79
N LEU A 160 -5.81 -10.91 -8.57
CA LEU A 160 -7.03 -10.69 -9.34
C LEU A 160 -8.18 -10.28 -8.42
N LEU A 161 -8.49 -11.06 -7.38
CA LEU A 161 -9.61 -10.80 -6.46
C LEU A 161 -9.49 -9.45 -5.71
N ASN A 162 -8.28 -9.04 -5.33
CA ASN A 162 -8.05 -7.77 -4.66
C ASN A 162 -8.21 -6.55 -5.57
N ALA A 163 -7.98 -6.68 -6.87
CA ALA A 163 -8.09 -5.56 -7.81
C ALA A 163 -9.53 -5.03 -7.94
N ALA A 164 -10.56 -5.86 -7.71
CA ALA A 164 -11.96 -5.45 -7.87
C ALA A 164 -12.66 -4.98 -6.58
N LYS A 165 -12.04 -5.14 -5.40
CA LYS A 165 -12.64 -4.86 -4.07
C LYS A 165 -13.95 -5.63 -3.73
N THR A 166 -14.61 -6.30 -4.68
CA THR A 166 -15.91 -6.97 -4.53
C THR A 166 -15.90 -8.47 -4.90
N GLY A 167 -14.75 -9.03 -5.29
CA GLY A 167 -14.62 -10.41 -5.78
C GLY A 167 -14.87 -10.55 -7.29
N PHE A 168 -14.65 -11.75 -7.85
CA PHE A 168 -14.89 -12.04 -9.26
C PHE A 168 -15.74 -13.29 -9.44
N THR A 169 -16.56 -13.33 -10.48
CA THR A 169 -17.31 -14.56 -10.80
C THR A 169 -16.41 -15.63 -11.41
N LEU A 170 -16.81 -16.89 -11.29
CA LEU A 170 -16.07 -18.04 -11.88
C LEU A 170 -15.78 -17.85 -13.37
N VAL A 171 -16.71 -17.26 -14.14
CA VAL A 171 -16.52 -16.97 -15.56
C VAL A 171 -15.44 -15.92 -15.79
N HIS A 172 -15.42 -14.85 -14.98
CA HIS A 172 -14.40 -13.81 -15.12
C HIS A 172 -13.02 -14.33 -14.73
N ILE A 173 -12.91 -15.16 -13.70
CA ILE A 173 -11.65 -15.83 -13.34
C ILE A 173 -11.20 -16.76 -14.49
N GLY A 174 -12.12 -17.56 -15.03
CA GLY A 174 -11.82 -18.41 -16.19
C GLY A 174 -11.38 -17.64 -17.43
N ASN A 175 -11.98 -16.47 -17.68
CA ASN A 175 -11.60 -15.58 -18.79
C ASN A 175 -10.26 -14.88 -18.56
N ALA A 176 -10.00 -14.41 -17.34
CA ALA A 176 -8.76 -13.74 -16.97
C ALA A 176 -7.55 -14.69 -17.00
N MET A 177 -7.79 -15.99 -16.79
CA MET A 177 -6.78 -17.05 -16.83
C MET A 177 -6.71 -17.77 -18.18
N LYS A 178 -7.23 -17.18 -19.27
CA LYS A 178 -7.20 -17.80 -20.62
C LYS A 178 -5.76 -18.14 -21.03
N GLY A 179 -5.50 -19.44 -21.26
CA GLY A 179 -4.18 -20.00 -21.58
C GLY A 179 -3.65 -20.96 -20.51
N GLU A 180 -4.08 -20.77 -19.26
CA GLU A 180 -3.67 -21.53 -18.07
C GLU A 180 -4.92 -22.15 -17.42
N THR A 181 -5.40 -23.27 -17.96
CA THR A 181 -6.58 -23.94 -17.40
C THR A 181 -6.26 -24.58 -16.05
N VAL A 182 -7.25 -24.66 -15.16
CA VAL A 182 -7.14 -25.35 -13.86
C VAL A 182 -6.62 -26.77 -14.01
N GLN A 183 -7.03 -27.46 -15.07
CA GLN A 183 -6.61 -28.81 -15.38
C GLN A 183 -5.13 -28.90 -15.77
N LYS A 184 -4.55 -27.84 -16.35
CA LYS A 184 -3.13 -27.78 -16.71
C LYS A 184 -2.23 -27.46 -15.52
N GLN A 185 -2.75 -26.78 -14.50
CA GLN A 185 -1.96 -26.29 -13.36
C GLN A 185 -2.27 -27.02 -12.05
N THR A 186 -3.32 -27.83 -12.02
CA THR A 186 -3.80 -28.50 -10.82
C THR A 186 -4.45 -29.83 -11.21
N ALA A 187 -4.59 -30.75 -10.27
CA ALA A 187 -5.31 -32.01 -10.49
C ALA A 187 -6.85 -31.86 -10.49
N LYS A 188 -7.39 -30.64 -10.66
CA LYS A 188 -8.84 -30.37 -10.52
C LYS A 188 -9.50 -30.15 -11.88
N ALA A 189 -10.67 -30.76 -12.04
CA ALA A 189 -11.42 -30.76 -13.30
C ALA A 189 -12.03 -29.39 -13.67
N SER A 190 -12.23 -28.49 -12.69
CA SER A 190 -12.83 -27.16 -12.93
C SER A 190 -12.40 -26.13 -11.87
N TRP A 191 -12.53 -24.84 -12.20
CA TRP A 191 -12.32 -23.73 -11.26
C TRP A 191 -13.16 -23.88 -9.99
N ARG A 192 -14.41 -24.34 -10.13
CA ARG A 192 -15.28 -24.60 -8.98
C ARG A 192 -14.71 -25.69 -8.07
N ALA A 193 -14.29 -26.83 -8.65
CA ALA A 193 -13.70 -27.94 -7.89
C ALA A 193 -12.38 -27.55 -7.21
N TYR A 194 -11.61 -26.64 -7.83
CA TYR A 194 -10.40 -26.08 -7.24
C TYR A 194 -10.70 -25.23 -6.00
N PHE A 195 -11.61 -24.25 -6.10
CA PHE A 195 -11.96 -23.41 -4.96
C PHE A 195 -12.66 -24.18 -3.83
N GLN A 196 -13.50 -25.16 -4.16
CA GLN A 196 -14.13 -26.04 -3.17
C GLN A 196 -13.14 -26.96 -2.46
N SER A 197 -11.99 -27.25 -3.06
CA SER A 197 -10.93 -28.04 -2.42
C SER A 197 -10.11 -27.26 -1.40
N LYS A 198 -10.29 -25.93 -1.36
CA LYS A 198 -9.61 -25.01 -0.43
C LYS A 198 -10.61 -24.07 0.27
N PRO A 199 -11.61 -24.61 0.99
CA PRO A 199 -12.64 -23.81 1.65
C PRO A 199 -12.08 -22.90 2.76
N GLU A 200 -10.86 -23.16 3.21
CA GLU A 200 -10.10 -22.33 4.13
C GLU A 200 -9.60 -21.02 3.49
N LEU A 201 -9.36 -21.00 2.17
CA LEU A 201 -8.88 -19.83 1.44
C LEU A 201 -9.99 -19.10 0.67
N TYR A 202 -11.00 -19.80 0.19
CA TYR A 202 -12.01 -19.21 -0.70
C TYR A 202 -13.44 -19.36 -0.17
N SER A 203 -14.27 -18.39 -0.51
CA SER A 203 -15.72 -18.43 -0.32
C SER A 203 -16.41 -18.29 -1.67
N LEU A 204 -17.38 -19.17 -1.92
CA LEU A 204 -18.17 -19.24 -3.15
C LEU A 204 -19.62 -18.85 -2.81
N ILE A 205 -20.12 -17.78 -3.41
CA ILE A 205 -21.48 -17.26 -3.17
C ILE A 205 -22.29 -17.36 -4.46
N GLY A 206 -23.43 -18.06 -4.41
CA GLY A 206 -24.32 -18.26 -5.56
C GLY A 206 -24.07 -19.54 -6.37
N ALA A 207 -24.81 -19.74 -7.46
CA ALA A 207 -24.81 -20.96 -8.27
C ALA A 207 -24.35 -20.74 -9.72
N GLY A 208 -23.82 -21.80 -10.33
CA GLY A 208 -23.44 -21.81 -11.75
C GLY A 208 -22.26 -20.90 -12.10
N ALA A 209 -22.25 -20.40 -13.33
CA ALA A 209 -21.16 -19.62 -13.89
C ALA A 209 -21.02 -18.21 -13.24
N ALA A 210 -22.12 -17.72 -12.67
CA ALA A 210 -22.19 -16.43 -11.96
C ALA A 210 -21.74 -16.51 -10.49
N THR A 211 -21.34 -17.69 -9.97
CA THR A 211 -20.85 -17.81 -8.59
C THR A 211 -19.70 -16.84 -8.35
N LEU A 212 -19.89 -15.96 -7.36
CA LEU A 212 -18.89 -15.02 -6.90
C LEU A 212 -17.86 -15.75 -6.04
N VAL A 213 -16.59 -15.57 -6.38
CA VAL A 213 -15.46 -16.08 -5.62
C VAL A 213 -14.85 -14.90 -4.86
N THR A 214 -14.71 -15.07 -3.55
CA THR A 214 -14.02 -14.14 -2.66
C THR A 214 -12.95 -14.90 -1.87
N MET A 215 -11.89 -14.21 -1.45
CA MET A 215 -10.85 -14.83 -0.62
C MET A 215 -11.13 -14.55 0.85
N LYS A 216 -11.07 -15.59 1.68
CA LYS A 216 -11.10 -15.46 3.14
C LYS A 216 -9.73 -14.97 3.56
N ASN A 217 -9.68 -13.78 4.15
CA ASN A 217 -8.45 -13.06 4.43
C ASN A 217 -7.48 -13.95 5.26
N PRO A 218 -6.32 -14.35 4.72
CA PRO A 218 -5.39 -15.25 5.41
C PRO A 218 -4.86 -14.65 6.71
#